data_AF-A0A955MZ18-F1
#
_entry.id   AF-A0A955MZ18-F1
#
_cell.length_a   1.000
_cell.length_b   1.000
_cell.length_c   1.000
_cell.angle_alpha   90.00
_cell.angle_beta   90.00
_cell.angle_gamma   90.00
#
_symmetry.space_group_name_H-M   'P 1'
#
loop_
_entity.id
_entity.type
_entity.pdbx_description
1 polymer ?
#
loop_
_entity_poly.entity_id
_entity_poly.type
_entity_poly.pdbx_seq_one_letter_code
_entity_poly.pdbx_strand_id
1 'polypeptide(L)'
;FELSDKSKDPKNTLPTEVKAWLDYKDGLAQFKKDPVWRQGVVHHFDQNLHRMIHLSREAAVPILIVNPGCNLRDCPPFKSLPKEGLTAEERDRFQSLIEEARESYHSDPNRSVALLLEATEIDDQNAAGFYELAKGYDAVGRIEEAFEAYDRAKELDICPLRILDSMNRSILDLASDESVPMVDAKTLLIGESEDGIPGNDVYIDHVHPTIGSHEKIANAIADKLIDLLGISPPDGWNEARDELFREHLASLDKVYFAKGLDRLKRLQSWAAGESDETPPISAPSANQVRERTASE
;
A
#
# COMPACT_ATOMS: atom_id res chain seq x y z
N PHE A 1 -46.12 7.69 -15.95
CA PHE A 1 -44.69 8.01 -15.87
C PHE A 1 -44.04 6.87 -15.12
N GLU A 2 -43.67 5.83 -15.87
CA GLU A 2 -42.97 4.67 -15.33
C GLU A 2 -41.53 5.10 -14.98
N LEU A 3 -41.14 4.85 -13.74
CA LEU A 3 -39.75 4.95 -13.30
C LEU A 3 -38.99 3.79 -13.96
N SER A 4 -38.22 4.10 -15.00
CA SER A 4 -37.30 3.13 -15.59
C SER A 4 -36.25 2.75 -14.55
N ASP A 5 -36.25 1.49 -14.15
CA ASP A 5 -35.22 0.87 -13.34
C ASP A 5 -33.87 0.94 -14.09
N LYS A 6 -33.01 1.88 -13.67
CA LYS A 6 -31.67 2.11 -14.25
C LYS A 6 -30.67 1.00 -13.88
N SER A 7 -31.07 -0.07 -13.20
CA SER A 7 -30.19 -1.19 -12.82
C SER A 7 -29.73 -2.07 -14.00
N LYS A 8 -30.19 -1.81 -15.24
CA LYS A 8 -29.92 -2.62 -16.43
C LYS A 8 -29.14 -1.91 -17.54
N ASP A 9 -28.32 -0.90 -17.24
CA ASP A 9 -27.37 -0.39 -18.23
C ASP A 9 -26.09 -1.26 -18.19
N PRO A 10 -25.79 -2.08 -19.23
CA PRO A 10 -24.61 -2.96 -19.26
C PRO A 10 -23.27 -2.20 -19.19
N LYS A 11 -23.29 -0.86 -19.21
CA LYS A 11 -22.11 0.01 -19.14
C LYS A 11 -21.47 0.12 -17.76
N ASN A 12 -22.17 -0.24 -16.67
CA ASN A 12 -21.65 -0.12 -15.30
C ASN A 12 -21.29 -1.44 -14.62
N THR A 13 -21.32 -2.56 -15.36
CA THR A 13 -20.80 -3.85 -14.86
C THR A 13 -19.30 -3.93 -15.10
N LEU A 14 -18.51 -3.81 -14.05
CA LEU A 14 -17.08 -4.13 -14.10
C LEU A 14 -16.93 -5.65 -14.35
N PRO A 15 -15.95 -6.06 -15.16
CA PRO A 15 -15.65 -7.48 -15.33
C PRO A 15 -15.23 -8.12 -14.00
N THR A 16 -15.53 -9.40 -13.84
CA THR A 16 -15.15 -10.18 -12.64
C THR A 16 -13.65 -10.32 -12.46
N GLU A 17 -12.89 -10.17 -13.55
CA GLU A 17 -11.44 -10.16 -13.56
C GLU A 17 -10.96 -8.81 -14.11
N VAL A 18 -10.04 -8.18 -13.39
CA VAL A 18 -9.36 -6.96 -13.83
C VAL A 18 -7.96 -7.36 -14.28
N LYS A 19 -7.62 -7.08 -15.54
CA LYS A 19 -6.23 -7.13 -16.00
C LYS A 19 -5.55 -5.81 -15.65
N ALA A 20 -4.57 -5.87 -14.75
CA ALA A 20 -3.79 -4.70 -14.36
C ALA A 20 -2.77 -4.36 -15.44
N TRP A 21 -2.31 -3.10 -15.48
CA TRP A 21 -1.24 -2.73 -16.41
C TRP A 21 0.04 -3.53 -16.20
N LEU A 22 0.39 -3.84 -14.94
CA LEU A 22 1.57 -4.63 -14.57
C LEU A 22 1.53 -6.07 -15.09
N ASP A 23 0.35 -6.58 -15.46
CA ASP A 23 0.25 -7.91 -16.06
C ASP A 23 0.87 -7.95 -17.46
N TYR A 24 1.12 -6.80 -18.08
CA TYR A 24 1.70 -6.68 -19.41
C TYR A 24 3.13 -6.18 -19.40
N LYS A 25 3.89 -6.55 -20.42
CA LYS A 25 5.19 -5.99 -20.76
C LYS A 25 5.09 -4.47 -20.88
N ASP A 26 6.06 -3.77 -20.28
CA ASP A 26 6.09 -2.31 -20.17
C ASP A 26 4.87 -1.72 -19.43
N GLY A 27 4.17 -2.53 -18.62
CA GLY A 27 3.02 -2.14 -17.82
C GLY A 27 3.31 -0.97 -16.88
N LEU A 28 4.49 -0.99 -16.26
CA LEU A 28 4.96 0.09 -15.41
C LEU A 28 5.04 1.43 -16.17
N ALA A 29 5.34 1.43 -17.48
CA ALA A 29 5.40 2.64 -18.29
C ALA A 29 4.05 3.35 -18.41
N GLN A 30 2.93 2.64 -18.25
CA GLN A 30 1.57 3.19 -18.38
C GLN A 30 1.17 4.11 -17.23
N PHE A 31 1.74 3.92 -16.03
CA PHE A 31 1.42 4.76 -14.88
C PHE A 31 1.99 6.17 -15.08
N LYS A 32 1.15 7.20 -14.93
CA LYS A 32 1.53 8.61 -15.07
C LYS A 32 1.07 9.37 -13.83
N LYS A 33 1.71 10.51 -13.55
CA LYS A 33 1.18 11.46 -12.55
C LYS A 33 -0.16 11.99 -13.05
N ASP A 34 -1.24 11.59 -12.39
CA ASP A 34 -2.60 12.07 -12.65
C ASP A 34 -3.31 12.32 -11.31
N PRO A 35 -3.17 13.53 -10.75
CA PRO A 35 -3.77 13.88 -9.46
C PRO A 35 -5.30 13.79 -9.46
N VAL A 36 -5.94 14.09 -10.60
CA VAL A 36 -7.41 14.05 -10.75
C VAL A 36 -7.89 12.61 -10.70
N TRP A 37 -7.25 11.73 -11.46
CA TRP A 37 -7.55 10.29 -11.41
C TRP A 37 -7.33 9.72 -10.01
N ARG A 38 -6.20 10.05 -9.36
CA ARG A 38 -5.90 9.60 -8.00
C ARG A 38 -6.95 10.06 -6.98
N GLN A 39 -7.39 11.32 -7.05
CA GLN A 39 -8.48 11.83 -6.20
C GLN A 39 -9.79 11.06 -6.44
N GLY A 40 -10.11 10.75 -7.71
CA GLY A 40 -11.25 9.92 -8.06
C GLY A 40 -11.17 8.50 -7.47
N VAL A 41 -9.99 7.87 -7.48
CA VAL A 41 -9.77 6.56 -6.83
C VAL A 41 -10.02 6.62 -5.33
N VAL A 42 -9.48 7.63 -4.64
CA VAL A 42 -9.70 7.82 -3.20
C VAL A 42 -11.18 8.05 -2.90
N HIS A 43 -11.86 8.87 -3.69
CA HIS A 43 -13.30 9.11 -3.55
C HIS A 43 -14.12 7.82 -3.76
N HIS A 44 -13.83 7.05 -4.80
CA HIS A 44 -14.54 5.78 -5.04
C HIS A 44 -14.28 4.76 -3.93
N PHE A 45 -13.05 4.70 -3.41
CA PHE A 45 -12.71 3.84 -2.28
C PHE A 45 -13.59 4.17 -1.06
N ASP A 46 -13.66 5.45 -0.70
CA ASP A 46 -14.50 5.97 0.38
C ASP A 46 -15.99 5.61 0.19
N GLN A 47 -16.55 5.92 -0.98
CA GLN A 47 -17.95 5.61 -1.30
C GLN A 47 -18.26 4.11 -1.27
N ASN A 48 -17.32 3.28 -1.73
CA ASN A 48 -17.47 1.82 -1.69
C ASN A 48 -17.50 1.29 -0.26
N LEU A 49 -16.64 1.81 0.63
CA LEU A 49 -16.65 1.42 2.04
C LEU A 49 -17.96 1.81 2.73
N HIS A 50 -18.44 3.05 2.54
CA HIS A 50 -19.76 3.48 3.04
C HIS A 50 -20.88 2.53 2.56
N ARG A 51 -20.87 2.19 1.27
CA ARG A 51 -21.87 1.29 0.70
C ARG A 51 -21.82 -0.11 1.28
N MET A 52 -20.61 -0.67 1.49
CA MET A 52 -20.47 -1.99 2.12
C MET A 52 -21.04 -1.99 3.54
N ILE A 53 -20.74 -0.97 4.35
CA ILE A 53 -21.29 -0.84 5.71
C ILE A 53 -22.82 -0.74 5.68
N HIS A 54 -23.37 0.09 4.78
CA HIS A 54 -24.82 0.26 4.65
C HIS A 54 -25.51 -1.06 4.29
N LEU A 55 -25.01 -1.78 3.27
CA LEU A 55 -25.57 -3.06 2.86
C LEU A 55 -25.49 -4.13 3.97
N SER A 56 -24.37 -4.19 4.69
CA SER A 56 -24.22 -5.10 5.84
C SER A 56 -25.25 -4.80 6.93
N ARG A 57 -25.55 -3.54 7.20
CA ARG A 57 -26.57 -3.14 8.18
C ARG A 57 -27.98 -3.47 7.74
N GLU A 58 -28.34 -3.21 6.48
CA GLU A 58 -29.65 -3.61 5.94
C GLU A 58 -29.86 -5.12 6.03
N ALA A 59 -28.79 -5.90 5.85
CA ALA A 59 -28.80 -7.35 5.99
C ALA A 59 -28.65 -7.85 7.45
N ALA A 60 -28.53 -6.95 8.43
CA ALA A 60 -28.26 -7.28 9.83
C ALA A 60 -27.01 -8.17 10.04
N VAL A 61 -25.98 -7.98 9.21
CA VAL A 61 -24.68 -8.66 9.33
C VAL A 61 -23.70 -7.74 10.06
N PRO A 62 -23.15 -8.16 11.22
CA PRO A 62 -22.12 -7.40 11.92
C PRO A 62 -20.89 -7.21 11.04
N ILE A 63 -20.29 -6.02 11.10
CA ILE A 63 -19.08 -5.69 10.34
C ILE A 63 -17.97 -5.23 11.30
N LEU A 64 -16.75 -5.69 11.03
CA LEU A 64 -15.52 -5.26 11.66
C LEU A 64 -14.60 -4.77 10.53
N ILE A 65 -14.06 -3.56 10.66
CA ILE A 65 -13.17 -2.99 9.66
C ILE A 65 -11.71 -3.20 10.10
N VAL A 66 -10.82 -3.48 9.14
CA VAL A 66 -9.38 -3.53 9.39
C VAL A 66 -8.71 -2.41 8.60
N ASN A 67 -7.98 -1.53 9.28
CA ASN A 67 -7.18 -0.49 8.64
C ASN A 67 -5.76 -1.03 8.35
N PRO A 68 -5.39 -1.29 7.08
CA PRO A 68 -4.14 -1.96 6.75
C PRO A 68 -2.95 -0.99 6.73
N GLY A 69 -1.79 -1.45 7.19
CA GLY A 69 -0.50 -0.79 6.94
C GLY A 69 0.21 -1.30 5.68
N CYS A 70 1.44 -0.85 5.48
CA CYS A 70 2.32 -1.32 4.42
C CYS A 70 3.79 -1.22 4.82
N ASN A 71 4.66 -1.91 4.08
CA ASN A 71 6.11 -1.80 4.23
C ASN A 71 6.60 -0.43 3.74
N LEU A 72 7.32 0.28 4.62
CA LEU A 72 7.93 1.56 4.33
C LEU A 72 9.43 1.40 4.10
N ARG A 73 10.14 0.82 5.07
CA ARG A 73 11.62 0.81 5.13
C ARG A 73 12.27 0.05 3.98
N ASP A 74 11.70 -1.09 3.61
CA ASP A 74 12.28 -2.07 2.69
C ASP A 74 11.50 -2.17 1.36
N CYS A 75 10.68 -1.17 1.07
CA CYS A 75 9.87 -1.12 -0.15
C CYS A 75 10.16 0.19 -0.91
N PRO A 76 11.16 0.19 -1.82
CA PRO A 76 11.40 1.34 -2.68
C PRO A 76 10.17 1.64 -3.54
N PRO A 77 10.00 2.89 -4.00
CA PRO A 77 8.93 3.23 -4.91
C PRO A 77 9.01 2.40 -6.20
N PHE A 78 7.87 1.92 -6.66
CA PHE A 78 7.78 1.13 -7.89
C PHE A 78 7.99 2.01 -9.13
N LYS A 79 7.50 3.26 -9.10
CA LYS A 79 7.75 4.23 -10.17
C LYS A 79 7.89 5.65 -9.65
N SER A 80 9.03 6.26 -9.97
CA SER A 80 9.25 7.69 -9.80
C SER A 80 9.31 8.40 -11.15
N LEU A 81 8.73 9.60 -11.23
CA LEU A 81 8.89 10.52 -12.37
C LEU A 81 9.23 11.90 -11.82
N PRO A 82 9.99 12.71 -12.58
CA PRO A 82 10.29 14.06 -12.15
C PRO A 82 9.03 14.93 -12.03
N LYS A 83 9.09 16.03 -11.29
CA LYS A 83 8.03 17.06 -11.35
C LYS A 83 7.90 17.66 -12.74
N GLU A 84 6.69 18.10 -13.09
CA GLU A 84 6.43 18.77 -14.36
C GLU A 84 7.19 20.11 -14.43
N GLY A 85 7.77 20.42 -15.58
CA GLY A 85 8.50 21.68 -15.79
C GLY A 85 9.95 21.70 -15.30
N LEU A 86 10.47 20.60 -14.75
CA LEU A 86 11.87 20.50 -14.31
C LEU A 86 12.83 20.66 -15.52
N THR A 87 13.74 21.65 -15.44
CA THR A 87 14.69 21.96 -16.50
C THR A 87 15.72 20.84 -16.70
N ALA A 88 16.50 20.88 -17.78
CA ALA A 88 17.55 19.88 -18.00
C ALA A 88 18.66 20.03 -16.95
N GLU A 89 19.03 21.26 -16.64
CA GLU A 89 20.04 21.63 -15.65
C GLU A 89 19.64 21.19 -14.24
N GLU A 90 18.37 21.38 -13.86
CA GLU A 90 17.85 20.89 -12.57
C GLU A 90 17.83 19.36 -12.50
N ARG A 91 17.48 18.68 -13.61
CA ARG A 91 17.52 17.21 -13.67
C ARG A 91 18.93 16.66 -13.51
N ASP A 92 19.89 17.27 -14.20
CA ASP A 92 21.29 16.88 -14.11
C ASP A 92 21.83 17.14 -12.69
N ARG A 93 21.48 18.30 -12.09
CA ARG A 93 21.86 18.63 -10.72
C ARG A 93 21.26 17.66 -9.70
N PHE A 94 19.97 17.34 -9.82
CA PHE A 94 19.30 16.35 -8.99
C PHE A 94 20.04 15.01 -9.06
N GLN A 95 20.33 14.52 -10.27
CA GLN A 95 21.00 13.23 -10.46
C GLN A 95 22.41 13.23 -9.86
N SER A 96 23.19 14.29 -10.09
CA SER A 96 24.53 14.42 -9.50
C SER A 96 24.49 14.42 -7.97
N LEU A 97 23.53 15.13 -7.34
CA LEU A 97 23.39 15.13 -5.88
C LEU A 97 23.08 13.74 -5.31
N ILE A 98 22.21 12.97 -5.97
CA ILE A 98 21.92 11.58 -5.57
C ILE A 98 23.18 10.70 -5.69
N GLU A 99 23.97 10.86 -6.74
CA GLU A 99 25.22 10.11 -6.94
C GLU A 99 26.29 10.48 -5.90
N GLU A 100 26.51 11.77 -5.66
CA GLU A 100 27.44 12.27 -4.63
C GLU A 100 27.00 11.83 -3.21
N ALA A 101 25.69 11.82 -2.94
CA ALA A 101 25.15 11.32 -1.69
C ALA A 101 25.44 9.82 -1.51
N ARG A 102 25.32 9.05 -2.59
CA ARG A 102 25.61 7.61 -2.59
C ARG A 102 27.07 7.30 -2.28
N GLU A 103 27.98 8.07 -2.85
CA GLU A 103 29.42 7.96 -2.57
C GLU A 103 29.77 8.35 -1.12
N SER A 104 28.98 9.26 -0.54
CA SER A 104 29.18 9.75 0.83
C SER A 104 28.54 8.86 1.90
N TYR A 105 27.67 7.90 1.55
CA TYR A 105 26.88 7.12 2.52
C TYR A 105 27.69 6.49 3.66
N HIS A 106 28.87 5.94 3.37
CA HIS A 106 29.69 5.26 4.37
C HIS A 106 30.75 6.16 5.02
N SER A 107 31.22 7.17 4.30
CA SER A 107 32.33 8.02 4.73
C SER A 107 31.86 9.25 5.50
N ASP A 108 30.74 9.84 5.09
CA ASP A 108 30.10 10.98 5.73
C ASP A 108 28.57 10.91 5.55
N PRO A 109 27.88 10.13 6.41
CA PRO A 109 26.43 9.98 6.36
C PRO A 109 25.67 11.30 6.50
N ASN A 110 26.19 12.27 7.26
CA ASN A 110 25.54 13.57 7.44
C ASN A 110 25.63 14.42 6.16
N ARG A 111 26.77 14.37 5.47
CA ARG A 111 26.87 14.97 4.13
C ARG A 111 25.94 14.30 3.14
N SER A 112 25.82 12.97 3.17
CA SER A 112 24.86 12.23 2.33
C SER A 112 23.44 12.76 2.54
N VAL A 113 22.98 12.89 3.79
CA VAL A 113 21.68 13.48 4.13
C VAL A 113 21.53 14.90 3.61
N ALA A 114 22.53 15.76 3.76
CA ALA A 114 22.47 17.15 3.28
C ALA A 114 22.33 17.24 1.75
N LEU A 115 23.03 16.38 1.01
CA LEU A 115 22.94 16.31 -0.46
C LEU A 115 21.57 15.79 -0.91
N LEU A 116 21.03 14.78 -0.21
CA LEU A 116 19.70 14.22 -0.48
C LEU A 116 18.59 15.24 -0.20
N LEU A 117 18.74 16.04 0.86
CA LEU A 117 17.86 17.17 1.15
C LEU A 117 17.85 18.17 -0.02
N GLU A 118 19.02 18.63 -0.47
CA GLU A 118 19.14 19.55 -1.62
C GLU A 118 18.50 18.93 -2.88
N ALA A 119 18.69 17.63 -3.13
CA ALA A 119 18.05 16.94 -4.24
C ALA A 119 16.52 16.98 -4.13
N THR A 120 15.96 16.70 -2.95
CA THR A 120 14.49 16.75 -2.74
C THR A 120 13.91 18.16 -2.79
N GLU A 121 14.71 19.21 -2.56
CA GLU A 121 14.28 20.60 -2.78
C GLU A 121 14.19 20.94 -4.28
N ILE A 122 15.09 20.37 -5.10
CA ILE A 122 15.05 20.52 -6.56
C ILE A 122 13.82 19.79 -7.14
N ASP A 123 13.55 18.56 -6.70
CA ASP A 123 12.40 17.78 -7.14
C ASP A 123 11.60 17.19 -5.97
N ASP A 124 10.69 18.01 -5.45
CA ASP A 124 9.80 17.74 -4.32
C ASP A 124 8.65 16.75 -4.63
N GLN A 125 8.64 16.21 -5.85
CA GLN A 125 7.69 15.19 -6.29
C GLN A 125 8.38 13.90 -6.78
N ASN A 126 9.68 13.73 -6.51
CA ASN A 126 10.41 12.53 -6.87
C ASN A 126 10.34 11.49 -5.74
N ALA A 127 9.53 10.44 -5.92
CA ALA A 127 9.38 9.37 -4.93
C ALA A 127 10.72 8.71 -4.56
N ALA A 128 11.56 8.41 -5.56
CA ALA A 128 12.85 7.77 -5.34
C ALA A 128 13.84 8.68 -4.58
N GLY A 129 13.81 10.00 -4.83
CA GLY A 129 14.60 10.97 -4.07
C GLY A 129 14.27 10.97 -2.59
N PHE A 130 12.97 10.99 -2.24
CA PHE A 130 12.53 10.89 -0.85
C PHE A 130 12.89 9.54 -0.20
N TYR A 131 12.85 8.43 -0.96
CA TYR A 131 13.26 7.12 -0.44
C TYR A 131 14.76 7.07 -0.10
N GLU A 132 15.62 7.66 -0.95
CA GLU A 132 17.04 7.79 -0.65
C GLU A 132 17.26 8.70 0.57
N LEU A 133 16.57 9.83 0.66
CA LEU A 133 16.61 10.72 1.84
C LEU A 133 16.21 9.96 3.12
N ALA A 134 15.14 9.17 3.07
CA ALA A 134 14.69 8.36 4.20
C ALA A 134 15.76 7.38 4.67
N LYS A 135 16.41 6.68 3.73
CA LYS A 135 17.55 5.81 4.05
C LYS A 135 18.73 6.56 4.66
N GLY A 136 19.00 7.77 4.18
CA GLY A 136 20.01 8.66 4.75
C GLY A 136 19.70 8.99 6.21
N TYR A 137 18.45 9.38 6.50
CA TYR A 137 17.99 9.63 7.87
C TYR A 137 18.04 8.40 8.77
N ASP A 138 17.58 7.26 8.27
CA ASP A 138 17.60 5.97 9.00
C ASP A 138 19.06 5.62 9.39
N ALA A 139 19.99 5.73 8.44
CA ALA A 139 21.40 5.43 8.67
C ALA A 139 22.08 6.33 9.71
N VAL A 140 21.57 7.55 9.96
CA VAL A 140 22.10 8.46 11.00
C VAL A 140 21.27 8.48 12.27
N GLY A 141 20.27 7.60 12.39
CA GLY A 141 19.40 7.50 13.57
C GLY A 141 18.37 8.64 13.72
N ARG A 142 18.08 9.36 12.63
CA ARG A 142 17.03 10.39 12.56
C ARG A 142 15.70 9.75 12.20
N ILE A 143 15.18 8.95 13.13
CA ILE A 143 14.08 8.00 12.88
C ILE A 143 12.76 8.69 12.53
N GLU A 144 12.42 9.80 13.20
CA GLU A 144 11.20 10.56 12.89
C GLU A 144 11.25 11.10 11.45
N GLU A 145 12.36 11.73 11.06
CA GLU A 145 12.53 12.25 9.71
C GLU A 145 12.63 11.13 8.65
N ALA A 146 13.20 9.98 9.01
CA ALA A 146 13.21 8.80 8.16
C ALA A 146 11.78 8.30 7.89
N PHE A 147 10.95 8.19 8.93
CA PHE A 147 9.54 7.80 8.79
C PHE A 147 8.81 8.75 7.84
N GLU A 148 8.91 10.06 8.06
CA GLU A 148 8.25 11.07 7.22
C GLU A 148 8.71 10.99 5.76
N ALA A 149 10.01 10.81 5.52
CA ALA A 149 10.55 10.70 4.18
C ALA A 149 10.14 9.38 3.49
N TYR A 150 10.08 8.25 4.22
CA TYR A 150 9.56 6.99 3.68
C TYR A 150 8.08 7.08 3.33
N ASP A 151 7.25 7.67 4.22
CA ASP A 151 5.83 7.88 3.95
C ASP A 151 5.63 8.81 2.76
N ARG A 152 6.43 9.88 2.66
CA ARG A 152 6.41 10.79 1.50
C ARG A 152 6.79 10.07 0.20
N ALA A 153 7.78 9.19 0.23
CA ALA A 153 8.17 8.38 -0.92
C ALA A 153 7.03 7.45 -1.38
N LYS A 154 6.32 6.80 -0.44
CA LYS A 154 5.11 6.02 -0.71
C LYS A 154 4.01 6.90 -1.31
N GLU A 155 3.75 8.06 -0.74
CA GLU A 155 2.69 8.95 -1.23
C GLU A 155 2.99 9.46 -2.64
N LEU A 156 4.25 9.66 -3.01
CA LEU A 156 4.66 10.11 -4.35
C LEU A 156 4.80 8.97 -5.38
N ASP A 157 4.74 7.72 -4.95
CA ASP A 157 4.84 6.56 -5.84
C ASP A 157 3.68 6.55 -6.85
N ILE A 158 4.04 6.49 -8.13
CA ILE A 158 3.09 6.65 -9.23
C ILE A 158 2.38 5.33 -9.53
N CYS A 159 2.95 4.20 -9.10
CA CYS A 159 2.29 2.90 -9.15
C CYS A 159 1.67 2.59 -7.78
N PRO A 160 0.33 2.71 -7.62
CA PRO A 160 -0.32 2.68 -6.31
C PRO A 160 -0.55 1.25 -5.82
N LEU A 161 0.53 0.52 -5.53
CA LEU A 161 0.44 -0.83 -4.93
C LEU A 161 0.34 -0.80 -3.40
N ARG A 162 0.57 0.36 -2.78
CA ARG A 162 0.42 0.58 -1.33
C ARG A 162 -0.73 1.53 -1.07
N ILE A 163 -1.44 1.32 0.04
CA ILE A 163 -2.53 2.19 0.47
C ILE A 163 -2.03 3.61 0.77
N LEU A 164 -2.84 4.60 0.40
CA LEU A 164 -2.56 6.00 0.64
C LEU A 164 -3.03 6.45 2.02
N ASP A 165 -2.41 7.50 2.54
CA ASP A 165 -2.78 8.03 3.85
C ASP A 165 -4.16 8.68 3.87
N SER A 166 -4.62 9.21 2.73
CA SER A 166 -6.01 9.66 2.59
C SER A 166 -7.02 8.51 2.68
N MET A 167 -6.67 7.32 2.19
CA MET A 167 -7.55 6.15 2.25
C MET A 167 -7.57 5.53 3.65
N ASN A 168 -6.43 5.51 4.35
CA ASN A 168 -6.38 5.17 5.77
C ASN A 168 -7.27 6.09 6.60
N ARG A 169 -7.21 7.41 6.35
CA ARG A 169 -8.10 8.37 7.03
C ARG A 169 -9.57 8.11 6.74
N SER A 170 -9.96 7.87 5.48
CA SER A 170 -11.34 7.46 5.16
C SER A 170 -11.79 6.24 5.95
N ILE A 171 -10.93 5.23 6.15
CA ILE A 171 -11.27 4.07 6.99
C ILE A 171 -11.52 4.48 8.45
N LEU A 172 -10.64 5.30 9.02
CA LEU A 172 -10.73 5.75 10.42
C LEU A 172 -11.96 6.62 10.66
N ASP A 173 -12.18 7.62 9.80
CA ASP A 173 -13.30 8.55 9.86
C ASP A 173 -14.61 7.78 9.73
N LEU A 174 -14.70 6.86 8.75
CA LEU A 174 -15.89 6.03 8.54
C LEU A 174 -16.19 5.10 9.72
N ALA A 175 -15.16 4.45 10.28
CA ALA A 175 -15.33 3.62 11.46
C ALA A 175 -15.85 4.43 12.66
N SER A 176 -15.40 5.68 12.81
CA SER A 176 -15.85 6.59 13.86
C SER A 176 -17.29 7.09 13.63
N ASP A 177 -17.55 7.68 12.47
CA ASP A 177 -18.84 8.29 12.11
C ASP A 177 -19.97 7.27 12.12
N GLU A 178 -19.69 6.07 11.61
CA GLU A 178 -20.66 4.99 11.58
C GLU A 178 -20.63 4.18 12.89
N SER A 179 -19.74 4.44 13.85
CA SER A 179 -19.60 3.62 15.07
C SER A 179 -19.40 2.12 14.76
N VAL A 180 -18.60 1.83 13.73
CA VAL A 180 -18.26 0.46 13.33
C VAL A 180 -16.98 0.05 14.07
N PRO A 181 -16.96 -1.11 14.75
CA PRO A 181 -15.74 -1.63 15.36
C PRO A 181 -14.62 -1.75 14.34
N MET A 182 -13.38 -1.48 14.77
CA MET A 182 -12.22 -1.62 13.90
C MET A 182 -10.98 -2.21 14.60
N VAL A 183 -10.09 -2.76 13.79
CA VAL A 183 -8.70 -3.09 14.13
C VAL A 183 -7.79 -2.21 13.29
N ASP A 184 -6.97 -1.38 13.93
CA ASP A 184 -5.96 -0.58 13.24
C ASP A 184 -4.65 -1.36 13.09
N ALA A 185 -4.57 -2.17 12.04
CA ALA A 185 -3.39 -2.97 11.75
C ALA A 185 -2.18 -2.10 11.35
N LYS A 186 -2.39 -0.90 10.78
CA LYS A 186 -1.30 0.06 10.51
C LYS A 186 -0.60 0.46 11.81
N THR A 187 -1.37 0.95 12.79
CA THR A 187 -0.82 1.37 14.09
C THR A 187 -0.24 0.19 14.87
N LEU A 188 -0.92 -0.97 14.84
CA LEU A 188 -0.42 -2.19 15.45
C LEU A 188 0.98 -2.53 14.93
N LEU A 189 1.16 -2.63 13.60
CA LEU A 189 2.43 -3.06 13.03
C LEU A 189 3.53 -1.99 13.12
N ILE A 190 3.19 -0.71 13.17
CA ILE A 190 4.13 0.36 13.54
C ILE A 190 4.68 0.12 14.95
N GLY A 191 3.80 -0.20 15.92
CA GLY A 191 4.21 -0.46 17.31
C GLY A 191 5.01 -1.74 17.51
N GLU A 192 4.98 -2.67 16.54
CA GLU A 192 5.75 -3.92 16.57
C GLU A 192 7.13 -3.79 15.91
N SER A 193 7.37 -2.70 15.17
CA SER A 193 8.68 -2.40 14.61
C SER A 193 9.55 -1.70 15.64
N GLU A 194 10.81 -2.17 15.77
CA GLU A 194 11.75 -1.74 16.82
C GLU A 194 11.87 -0.21 16.94
N ASP A 195 11.92 0.48 15.80
CA ASP A 195 12.10 1.94 15.72
C ASP A 195 10.83 2.64 15.17
N GLY A 196 9.69 1.94 15.10
CA GLY A 196 8.43 2.50 14.59
C GLY A 196 8.35 2.67 13.07
N ILE A 197 9.38 2.26 12.31
CA ILE A 197 9.35 2.24 10.84
C ILE A 197 9.15 0.80 10.35
N PRO A 198 7.96 0.45 9.82
CA PRO A 198 7.67 -0.89 9.35
C PRO A 198 8.51 -1.27 8.12
N GLY A 199 9.18 -2.41 8.20
CA GLY A 199 9.98 -3.00 7.14
C GLY A 199 9.72 -4.49 6.96
N ASN A 200 10.76 -5.22 6.55
CA ASN A 200 10.73 -6.66 6.37
C ASN A 200 10.67 -7.46 7.68
N ASP A 201 10.81 -6.79 8.83
CA ASP A 201 10.57 -7.32 10.16
C ASP A 201 9.09 -7.67 10.38
N VAL A 202 8.18 -6.84 9.84
CA VAL A 202 6.73 -7.01 9.99
C VAL A 202 5.98 -7.29 8.69
N TYR A 203 6.62 -7.12 7.52
CA TYR A 203 6.09 -7.49 6.20
C TYR A 203 7.00 -8.46 5.43
N ILE A 204 6.43 -9.28 4.54
CA ILE A 204 7.18 -10.15 3.62
C ILE A 204 7.40 -9.45 2.26
N ASP A 205 6.52 -8.52 1.91
CA ASP A 205 6.62 -7.67 0.72
C ASP A 205 6.08 -6.26 1.01
N HIS A 206 5.54 -5.58 0.00
CA HIS A 206 5.02 -4.22 0.09
C HIS A 206 3.78 -4.08 0.98
N VAL A 207 2.96 -5.13 1.14
CA VAL A 207 1.67 -5.06 1.87
C VAL A 207 1.34 -6.30 2.70
N HIS A 208 1.95 -7.47 2.43
CA HIS A 208 1.62 -8.70 3.14
C HIS A 208 2.43 -8.82 4.43
N PRO A 209 1.79 -8.88 5.61
CA PRO A 209 2.48 -9.07 6.88
C PRO A 209 3.26 -10.39 6.95
N THR A 210 4.26 -10.47 7.83
CA THR A 210 4.87 -11.76 8.19
C THR A 210 3.85 -12.68 8.85
N ILE A 211 4.17 -13.97 8.96
CA ILE A 211 3.33 -14.94 9.68
C ILE A 211 3.06 -14.46 11.12
N GLY A 212 4.10 -13.97 11.82
CA GLY A 212 3.96 -13.44 13.18
C GLY A 212 3.12 -12.16 13.22
N SER A 213 3.28 -11.25 12.26
CA SER A 213 2.44 -10.06 12.16
C SER A 213 0.98 -10.39 11.83
N HIS A 214 0.73 -11.38 10.97
CA HIS A 214 -0.60 -11.90 10.70
C HIS A 214 -1.25 -12.49 11.95
N GLU A 215 -0.51 -13.22 12.78
CA GLU A 215 -0.98 -13.74 14.05
C GLU A 215 -1.42 -12.61 15.00
N LYS A 216 -0.61 -11.54 15.12
CA LYS A 216 -0.96 -10.35 15.93
C LYS A 216 -2.24 -9.67 15.43
N ILE A 217 -2.38 -9.48 14.13
CA ILE A 217 -3.60 -8.93 13.52
C ILE A 217 -4.79 -9.85 13.79
N ALA A 218 -4.63 -11.16 13.63
CA ALA A 218 -5.69 -12.14 13.87
C ALA A 218 -6.14 -12.15 15.33
N ASN A 219 -5.22 -12.02 16.29
CA ASN A 219 -5.55 -11.90 17.70
C ASN A 219 -6.33 -10.61 17.99
N ALA A 220 -5.91 -9.48 17.44
CA ALA A 220 -6.65 -8.22 17.58
C ALA A 220 -8.06 -8.31 16.96
N ILE A 221 -8.21 -9.01 15.83
CA ILE A 221 -9.52 -9.30 15.22
C ILE A 221 -10.36 -10.19 16.14
N ALA A 222 -9.78 -11.26 16.68
CA ALA A 222 -10.49 -12.19 17.55
C ALA A 222 -11.03 -11.48 18.80
N ASP A 223 -10.22 -10.65 19.44
CA ASP A 223 -10.63 -9.86 20.61
C ASP A 223 -11.82 -8.95 20.27
N LYS A 224 -11.77 -8.25 19.12
CA LYS A 224 -12.88 -7.41 18.65
C LYS A 224 -14.14 -8.22 18.33
N LEU A 225 -14.00 -9.42 17.78
CA LEU A 225 -15.15 -10.28 17.47
C LEU A 225 -15.78 -10.86 18.74
N ILE A 226 -14.98 -11.22 19.74
CA ILE A 226 -15.45 -11.65 21.06
C ILE A 226 -16.35 -10.58 21.68
N ASP A 227 -15.86 -9.33 21.70
CA ASP A 227 -16.62 -8.18 22.21
C ASP A 227 -17.88 -7.92 21.38
N LEU A 228 -17.74 -7.87 20.04
CA LEU A 228 -18.84 -7.55 19.12
C LEU A 228 -19.97 -8.59 19.15
N LEU A 229 -19.61 -9.87 19.30
CA LEU A 229 -20.58 -10.97 19.34
C LEU A 229 -21.05 -11.32 20.75
N GLY A 230 -20.48 -10.69 21.79
CA GLY A 230 -20.80 -10.97 23.20
C GLY A 230 -20.51 -12.42 23.59
N ILE A 231 -19.50 -13.04 22.98
CA ILE A 231 -19.15 -14.44 23.23
C ILE A 231 -18.21 -14.50 24.44
N SER A 232 -18.43 -15.44 25.33
CA SER A 232 -17.44 -15.78 26.36
C SER A 232 -16.61 -16.95 25.86
N PRO A 233 -15.33 -16.75 25.50
CA PRO A 233 -14.49 -17.86 25.07
C PRO A 233 -14.28 -18.83 26.24
N PRO A 234 -14.09 -20.14 25.96
CA PRO A 234 -13.84 -21.11 27.01
C PRO A 234 -12.50 -20.86 27.70
N ASP A 235 -12.37 -21.36 28.93
CA ASP A 235 -11.09 -21.35 29.65
C ASP A 235 -10.00 -22.04 28.81
N GLY A 236 -8.84 -21.42 28.71
CA GLY A 236 -7.70 -21.98 27.96
C GLY A 236 -7.77 -21.84 26.44
N TRP A 237 -8.68 -21.02 25.89
CA TRP A 237 -8.85 -20.89 24.44
C TRP A 237 -7.60 -20.35 23.72
N ASN A 238 -6.81 -19.49 24.38
CA ASN A 238 -5.56 -18.96 23.84
C ASN A 238 -4.53 -20.07 23.65
N GLU A 239 -4.37 -20.94 24.64
CA GLU A 239 -3.47 -22.10 24.58
C GLU A 239 -3.92 -23.09 23.51
N ALA A 240 -5.23 -23.30 23.39
CA ALA A 240 -5.79 -24.13 22.32
C ALA A 240 -5.54 -23.54 20.92
N ARG A 241 -5.72 -22.21 20.76
CA ARG A 241 -5.37 -21.50 19.52
C ARG A 241 -3.88 -21.67 19.19
N ASP A 242 -3.00 -21.48 20.16
CA ASP A 242 -1.55 -21.55 19.97
C ASP A 242 -1.08 -22.97 19.62
N GLU A 243 -1.72 -24.00 20.18
CA GLU A 243 -1.49 -25.39 19.77
C GLU A 243 -1.97 -25.63 18.33
N LEU A 244 -3.20 -25.22 17.98
CA LEU A 244 -3.71 -25.35 16.60
C LEU A 244 -2.82 -24.65 15.57
N PHE A 245 -2.29 -23.49 15.92
CA PHE A 245 -1.34 -22.76 15.06
C PHE A 245 -0.04 -23.56 14.87
N ARG A 246 0.55 -24.09 15.95
CA ARG A 246 1.75 -24.92 15.89
C ARG A 246 1.53 -26.21 15.11
N GLU A 247 0.42 -26.91 15.36
CA GLU A 247 0.03 -28.11 14.62
C GLU A 247 -0.16 -27.83 13.14
N HIS A 248 -0.83 -26.72 12.79
CA HIS A 248 -1.00 -26.32 11.40
C HIS A 248 0.35 -26.06 10.71
N LEU A 249 1.23 -25.26 11.32
CA LEU A 249 2.56 -25.01 10.76
C LEU A 249 3.39 -26.29 10.61
N ALA A 250 3.29 -27.21 11.58
CA ALA A 250 3.96 -28.51 11.52
C ALA A 250 3.37 -29.44 10.44
N SER A 251 2.10 -29.24 10.06
CA SER A 251 1.43 -30.02 9.01
C SER A 251 1.82 -29.61 7.59
N LEU A 252 2.46 -28.43 7.42
CA LEU A 252 2.84 -27.92 6.12
C LEU A 252 3.92 -28.79 5.46
N ASP A 253 3.83 -28.93 4.14
CA ASP A 253 4.80 -29.67 3.32
C ASP A 253 6.23 -29.10 3.50
N LYS A 254 7.26 -29.96 3.47
CA LYS A 254 8.65 -29.56 3.72
C LYS A 254 9.15 -28.48 2.76
N VAL A 255 8.57 -28.41 1.56
CA VAL A 255 8.93 -27.39 0.55
C VAL A 255 7.92 -26.23 0.51
N TYR A 256 6.98 -26.13 1.45
CA TYR A 256 5.98 -25.07 1.50
C TYR A 256 6.62 -23.68 1.48
N PHE A 257 7.58 -23.43 2.39
CA PHE A 257 8.26 -22.14 2.48
C PHE A 257 9.15 -21.87 1.27
N ALA A 258 9.81 -22.89 0.70
CA ALA A 258 10.58 -22.73 -0.53
C ALA A 258 9.67 -22.30 -1.71
N LYS A 259 8.51 -22.95 -1.87
CA LYS A 259 7.48 -22.54 -2.85
C LYS A 259 6.93 -21.14 -2.57
N GLY A 260 6.84 -20.76 -1.29
CA GLY A 260 6.47 -19.41 -0.85
C GLY A 260 7.49 -18.37 -1.32
N LEU A 261 8.77 -18.60 -1.08
CA LEU A 261 9.86 -17.72 -1.54
C LEU A 261 9.91 -17.61 -3.06
N ASP A 262 9.67 -18.70 -3.79
CA ASP A 262 9.59 -18.64 -5.26
C ASP A 262 8.40 -17.81 -5.75
N ARG A 263 7.26 -17.87 -5.06
CA ARG A 263 6.09 -17.02 -5.34
C ARG A 263 6.40 -15.55 -5.04
N LEU A 264 7.04 -15.29 -3.90
CA LEU A 264 7.45 -13.95 -3.50
C LEU A 264 8.39 -13.32 -4.53
N LYS A 265 9.40 -14.05 -5.02
CA LYS A 265 10.28 -13.57 -6.09
C LYS A 265 9.51 -13.20 -7.36
N ARG A 266 8.54 -14.03 -7.77
CA ARG A 266 7.67 -13.71 -8.93
C ARG A 266 6.82 -12.47 -8.69
N LEU A 267 6.27 -12.31 -7.49
CA LEU A 267 5.51 -11.11 -7.12
C LEU A 267 6.40 -9.87 -7.16
N GLN A 268 7.63 -9.95 -6.67
CA GLN A 268 8.61 -8.85 -6.71
C GLN A 268 8.98 -8.47 -8.15
N SER A 269 9.25 -9.45 -9.02
CA SER A 269 9.44 -9.21 -10.46
C SER A 269 8.22 -8.56 -11.11
N TRP A 270 7.01 -9.05 -10.83
CA TRP A 270 5.77 -8.45 -11.33
C TRP A 270 5.60 -7.00 -10.87
N ALA A 271 5.85 -6.71 -9.60
CA ALA A 271 5.74 -5.37 -9.05
C ALA A 271 6.82 -4.41 -9.62
N ALA A 272 7.96 -4.95 -10.04
CA ALA A 272 8.99 -4.22 -10.78
C ALA A 272 8.65 -4.03 -12.29
N GLY A 273 7.52 -4.54 -12.77
CA GLY A 273 7.08 -4.43 -14.16
C GLY A 273 7.70 -5.47 -15.11
N GLU A 274 8.30 -6.53 -14.57
CA GLU A 274 8.88 -7.63 -15.35
C GLU A 274 7.79 -8.64 -15.73
N SER A 275 7.01 -8.33 -16.78
CA SER A 275 6.04 -9.25 -17.39
C SER A 275 6.35 -9.55 -18.86
N ASP A 276 6.12 -10.80 -19.26
CA ASP A 276 6.30 -11.29 -20.64
C ASP A 276 5.00 -11.21 -21.48
N GLU A 277 3.84 -10.91 -20.89
CA GLU A 277 2.59 -10.84 -21.66
C GLU A 277 2.55 -9.57 -22.53
N THR A 278 2.19 -9.70 -23.80
CA THR A 278 2.10 -8.54 -24.70
C THR A 278 0.79 -7.75 -24.45
N PRO A 279 0.83 -6.41 -24.32
CA PRO A 279 -0.38 -5.60 -24.19
C PRO A 279 -1.32 -5.79 -25.38
N PRO A 280 -2.65 -5.77 -25.19
CA PRO A 280 -3.59 -5.76 -26.31
C PRO A 280 -3.41 -4.50 -27.18
N ILE A 281 -3.50 -4.66 -28.51
CA ILE A 281 -3.29 -3.60 -29.53
C ILE A 281 -4.24 -2.39 -29.36
N SER A 282 -5.30 -2.54 -28.55
CA SER A 282 -6.29 -1.51 -28.23
C SER A 282 -6.42 -1.26 -26.73
N ALA A 283 -5.31 -1.06 -26.02
CA ALA A 283 -5.41 -0.45 -24.69
C ALA A 283 -6.12 0.91 -24.85
N PRO A 284 -7.27 1.14 -24.20
CA PRO A 284 -7.97 2.41 -24.33
C PRO A 284 -7.00 3.51 -23.89
N SER A 285 -6.72 4.47 -24.79
CA SER A 285 -5.91 5.63 -24.44
C SER A 285 -6.50 6.27 -23.17
N ALA A 286 -5.66 6.84 -22.30
CA ALA A 286 -6.08 7.50 -21.05
C ALA A 286 -7.23 8.52 -21.23
N ASN A 287 -7.47 9.00 -22.45
CA ASN A 287 -8.61 9.86 -22.80
C ASN A 287 -9.98 9.16 -22.81
N GLN A 288 -10.08 7.83 -22.95
CA GLN A 288 -11.39 7.13 -22.91
C GLN A 288 -11.91 6.91 -21.49
N VAL A 289 -11.05 7.03 -20.47
CA VAL A 289 -11.47 7.06 -19.06
C VAL A 289 -11.99 8.45 -18.69
N ARG A 290 -11.46 9.53 -19.31
CA ARG A 290 -11.86 10.92 -19.06
C ARG A 290 -13.31 11.25 -19.42
N GLU A 291 -13.88 10.62 -20.46
CA GLU A 291 -15.30 10.82 -20.81
C GLU A 291 -16.25 10.13 -19.81
N ARG A 292 -15.76 9.19 -19.01
CA ARG A 292 -16.57 8.51 -17.97
C ARG A 292 -16.67 9.29 -16.67
N THR A 293 -15.70 10.17 -16.37
CA THR A 293 -15.65 10.93 -15.10
C THR A 293 -16.25 12.33 -15.20
N ALA A 294 -16.61 12.81 -16.39
CA ALA A 294 -17.14 14.16 -16.60
C ALA A 294 -18.66 14.21 -16.84
N SER A 295 -19.37 13.09 -16.75
CA SER A 295 -20.80 12.99 -17.06
C SER A 295 -21.64 12.26 -16.00
N GLU A 296 -21.25 12.34 -14.73
CA GLU A 296 -22.10 12.00 -13.57
C GLU A 296 -22.08 13.13 -12.54
#